data_AF-A0A259DJ14-F1
#
_entry.id   AF-A0A259DJ14-F1
#
_cell.length_a   1.000
_cell.length_b   1.000
_cell.length_c   1.000
_cell.angle_alpha   90.00
_cell.angle_beta   90.00
_cell.angle_gamma   90.00
#
_symmetry.space_group_name_H-M   'P 1'
#
loop_
_entity.id
_entity.type
_entity.pdbx_description
1 polymer ?
#
loop_
_entity_poly.entity_id
_entity_poly.type
_entity_poly.pdbx_seq_one_letter_code
_entity_poly.pdbx_strand_id
1 'polypeptide(L)'
;MIHYEYPLSERIRTLLRLEDLFDRFDAFAGSPDPYAHHAALLTLFELAEVAARADLKSDLLQELDRQKSVLAALRGNPHVQDTTLEQVLTAIESTHQKIHRTPGKVGQHLREDE
;
A
#
# COMPACT_ATOMS: atom_id res chain seq x y z
N MET A 1 -14.23 11.57 -18.51
CA MET A 1 -12.86 12.07 -18.71
C MET A 1 -11.93 10.91 -18.44
N ILE A 2 -10.90 10.68 -19.26
CA ILE A 2 -9.92 9.60 -19.02
C ILE A 2 -8.75 10.22 -18.27
N HIS A 3 -8.30 9.57 -17.20
CA HIS A 3 -7.18 10.01 -16.36
C HIS A 3 -5.96 9.12 -16.64
N TYR A 4 -4.78 9.72 -16.69
CA TYR A 4 -3.51 9.03 -16.87
C TYR A 4 -2.56 9.42 -15.75
N GLU A 5 -1.90 8.43 -15.17
CA GLU A 5 -0.85 8.62 -14.18
C GLU A 5 0.47 8.09 -14.73
N TYR A 6 1.56 8.81 -14.47
CA TYR A 6 2.91 8.42 -14.90
C TYR A 6 3.88 8.49 -13.73
N PRO A 7 4.53 7.37 -13.36
CA PRO A 7 5.45 7.34 -12.23
C PRO A 7 6.75 8.07 -12.55
N LEU A 8 7.07 9.09 -11.74
CA LEU A 8 8.32 9.86 -11.86
C LEU A 8 9.51 9.25 -11.10
N SER A 9 9.31 8.12 -10.41
CA SER A 9 10.37 7.38 -9.74
C SER A 9 10.06 5.88 -9.72
N GLU A 10 11.08 5.04 -9.54
CA GLU A 10 10.92 3.58 -9.38
C GLU A 10 10.03 3.24 -8.19
N ARG A 11 10.17 4.00 -7.10
CA ARG A 11 9.34 3.86 -5.91
C ARG A 11 7.86 4.05 -6.23
N ILE A 12 7.51 5.14 -6.91
CA ILE A 12 6.11 5.41 -7.30
C ILE A 12 5.63 4.39 -8.33
N ARG A 13 6.47 3.95 -9.26
CA ARG A 13 6.11 2.88 -10.21
C ARG A 13 5.75 1.59 -9.48
N THR A 14 6.53 1.22 -8.47
CA THR A 14 6.28 0.02 -7.66
C THR A 14 4.98 0.15 -6.88
N LEU A 15 4.70 1.30 -6.28
CA LEU A 15 3.46 1.54 -5.53
C LEU A 15 2.23 1.51 -6.44
N LEU A 16 2.24 2.19 -7.59
CA LEU A 16 1.14 2.14 -8.56
C LEU A 16 0.91 0.72 -9.11
N ARG A 17 1.99 -0.04 -9.32
CA ARG A 17 1.87 -1.45 -9.74
C ARG A 17 1.24 -2.31 -8.64
N LEU A 18 1.61 -2.10 -7.38
CA LEU A 18 1.02 -2.83 -6.26
C LEU A 18 -0.46 -2.50 -6.10
N GLU A 19 -0.84 -1.23 -6.21
CA GLU A 19 -2.23 -0.78 -6.19
C GLU A 19 -3.08 -1.50 -7.27
N ASP A 20 -2.64 -1.47 -8.53
CA ASP A 20 -3.32 -2.16 -9.64
C ASP A 20 -3.44 -3.68 -9.40
N LEU A 21 -2.38 -4.30 -8.87
CA LEU A 21 -2.39 -5.72 -8.54
C LEU A 21 -3.34 -6.07 -7.38
N PHE A 22 -3.45 -5.21 -6.36
CA PHE A 22 -4.41 -5.41 -5.27
C PHE A 22 -5.85 -5.27 -5.78
N ASP A 23 -6.16 -4.23 -6.56
CA ASP A 23 -7.48 -4.03 -7.16
C ASP A 23 -7.89 -5.23 -8.03
N ARG A 24 -6.95 -5.73 -8.84
CA ARG A 24 -7.16 -6.91 -9.70
C ARG A 24 -7.37 -8.18 -8.87
N PHE A 25 -6.59 -8.38 -7.81
CA PHE A 25 -6.75 -9.52 -6.92
C PHE A 25 -8.14 -9.52 -6.27
N ASP A 26 -8.56 -8.39 -5.69
CA ASP A 26 -9.85 -8.25 -5.01
C ASP A 26 -11.01 -8.50 -5.98
N ALA A 27 -10.92 -7.97 -7.20
CA ALA A 27 -11.93 -8.20 -8.24
C ALA A 27 -12.08 -9.68 -8.62
N PHE A 28 -10.96 -10.41 -8.76
CA PHE A 28 -10.98 -11.82 -9.11
C PHE A 28 -11.33 -12.73 -7.93
N ALA A 29 -10.88 -12.41 -6.73
CA ALA A 29 -11.18 -13.16 -5.52
C ALA A 29 -12.68 -13.07 -5.16
N GLY A 30 -13.30 -11.92 -5.41
CA GLY A 30 -14.75 -11.72 -5.18
C GLY A 30 -15.67 -12.31 -6.26
N SER A 31 -15.12 -12.79 -7.38
CA SER A 31 -15.91 -13.38 -8.46
C SER A 31 -16.26 -14.85 -8.18
N PRO A 32 -17.47 -15.33 -8.52
CA PRO A 32 -17.83 -16.75 -8.37
C PRO A 32 -17.29 -17.65 -9.49
N ASP A 33 -16.64 -17.09 -10.52
CA ASP A 33 -16.11 -17.84 -11.65
C ASP A 33 -14.82 -18.60 -11.26
N PRO A 34 -14.75 -19.94 -11.44
CA PRO A 34 -13.54 -20.71 -11.20
C PRO A 34 -12.29 -20.19 -11.93
N TYR A 35 -12.43 -19.65 -13.14
CA TYR A 35 -11.32 -19.05 -13.87
C TYR A 35 -10.84 -17.75 -13.24
N ALA A 36 -11.75 -16.97 -12.66
CA ALA A 36 -11.39 -15.77 -11.91
C ALA A 36 -10.60 -16.14 -10.64
N HIS A 37 -10.99 -17.18 -9.92
CA HIS A 37 -10.20 -17.66 -8.77
C HIS A 37 -8.78 -18.10 -9.17
N HIS A 38 -8.62 -18.78 -10.31
CA HIS A 38 -7.28 -19.08 -10.82
C HIS A 38 -6.48 -17.81 -11.13
N ALA A 39 -7.11 -16.80 -11.74
CA ALA A 39 -6.49 -15.51 -11.99
C ALA A 39 -6.14 -14.75 -10.70
N ALA A 40 -6.92 -14.89 -9.62
CA ALA A 40 -6.62 -14.34 -8.31
C ALA A 40 -5.32 -14.94 -7.74
N LEU A 41 -5.14 -16.26 -7.83
CA LEU A 41 -3.91 -16.92 -7.38
C LEU A 41 -2.68 -16.45 -8.18
N LEU A 42 -2.79 -16.33 -9.50
CA LEU A 42 -1.71 -15.78 -10.32
C LEU A 42 -1.37 -14.34 -9.90
N THR A 43 -2.39 -13.51 -9.67
CA THR A 43 -2.21 -12.12 -9.21
C THR A 43 -1.56 -12.06 -7.83
N LEU A 44 -1.90 -13.00 -6.93
CA LEU A 44 -1.26 -13.12 -5.61
C LEU A 44 0.23 -13.45 -5.70
N PHE A 45 0.63 -14.32 -6.62
CA PHE A 45 2.04 -14.62 -6.85
C PHE A 45 2.79 -13.41 -7.43
N GLU A 46 2.17 -12.66 -8.34
CA GLU A 46 2.72 -11.40 -8.85
C GLU A 46 2.91 -10.36 -7.73
N LEU A 47 1.92 -10.20 -6.83
CA LEU A 47 2.02 -9.36 -5.63
C LEU A 47 3.22 -9.77 -4.78
N ALA A 48 3.35 -11.06 -4.47
CA ALA A 48 4.44 -11.58 -3.64
C ALA A 48 5.82 -11.44 -4.32
N GLU A 49 5.88 -11.43 -5.65
CA GLU A 49 7.10 -11.19 -6.39
C GLU A 49 7.52 -9.71 -6.34
N VAL A 50 6.58 -8.80 -6.61
CA VAL A 50 6.83 -7.34 -6.58
C VAL A 50 7.22 -6.90 -5.17
N ALA A 51 6.49 -7.37 -4.16
CA ALA A 51 6.74 -7.01 -2.76
C ALA A 51 8.09 -7.49 -2.21
N ALA A 52 8.66 -8.56 -2.79
CA ALA A 52 9.93 -9.13 -2.32
C ALA A 52 11.18 -8.49 -2.98
N ARG A 53 11.03 -7.81 -4.11
CA ARG A 53 12.14 -7.23 -4.88
C ARG A 53 12.56 -5.84 -4.38
N ALA A 54 11.61 -5.07 -3.86
CA ALA A 54 11.85 -3.75 -3.29
C ALA A 54 12.05 -3.84 -1.76
N ASP A 55 12.77 -2.88 -1.18
CA ASP A 55 12.73 -2.64 0.27
C ASP A 55 11.42 -1.92 0.64
N LEU A 56 10.29 -2.55 0.27
CA LEU A 56 8.96 -1.96 0.32
C LEU A 56 8.59 -1.52 1.73
N LYS A 57 9.01 -2.29 2.74
CA LYS A 57 8.79 -1.96 4.14
C LYS A 57 9.47 -0.64 4.49
N SER A 58 10.76 -0.48 4.20
CA SER A 58 11.49 0.76 4.46
C SER A 58 10.91 1.93 3.67
N ASP A 59 10.62 1.73 2.38
CA ASP A 59 10.06 2.76 1.50
C ASP A 59 8.71 3.29 2.00
N LEU A 60 7.83 2.39 2.45
CA LEU A 60 6.52 2.77 3.02
C LEU A 60 6.66 3.50 4.35
N LEU A 61 7.54 3.04 5.24
CA LEU A 61 7.77 3.71 6.53
C LEU A 61 8.30 5.13 6.32
N GLN A 62 9.29 5.31 5.45
CA GLN A 62 9.84 6.62 5.11
C GLN A 62 8.80 7.56 4.49
N GLU A 63 7.94 7.04 3.61
CA GLU A 63 6.88 7.85 3.00
C GLU A 63 5.80 8.23 4.01
N LEU A 64 5.40 7.34 4.92
CA LEU A 64 4.48 7.63 6.02
C LEU A 64 5.05 8.70 6.96
N ASP A 65 6.33 8.63 7.32
CA ASP A 65 7.01 9.65 8.13
C ASP A 65 7.02 11.02 7.43
N ARG A 66 7.32 11.03 6.12
CA ARG A 66 7.30 12.24 5.30
C ARG A 66 5.91 12.87 5.28
N GLN A 67 4.87 12.08 5.03
CA GLN A 67 3.48 12.56 5.00
C GLN A 67 3.02 13.06 6.36
N LYS A 68 3.34 12.33 7.44
CA LYS A 68 3.05 12.74 8.82
C LYS A 68 3.65 14.10 9.13
N SER A 69 4.93 14.33 8.77
CA SER A 69 5.62 15.60 8.99
C SER A 69 4.94 16.76 8.26
N VAL A 70 4.62 16.57 6.96
CA VAL A 70 3.93 17.59 6.15
C VAL A 70 2.55 17.92 6.71
N LEU A 71 1.77 16.91 7.09
CA LEU A 71 0.42 17.11 7.62
C LEU A 71 0.44 17.70 9.03
N ALA A 72 1.36 17.28 9.90
CA ALA A 72 1.46 17.82 11.25
C ALA A 72 1.77 19.33 11.27
N ALA A 73 2.47 19.83 10.25
CA ALA A 73 2.72 21.26 10.08
C ALA A 73 1.45 22.08 9.79
N LEU A 74 0.33 21.44 9.44
CA LEU A 74 -0.95 22.09 9.21
C LEU A 74 -1.77 22.31 10.50
N ARG A 75 -1.33 21.80 11.65
CA ARG A 75 -2.03 21.99 12.93
C ARG A 75 -2.15 23.46 13.29
N GLY A 76 -3.35 23.87 13.73
CA GLY A 76 -3.63 25.26 14.08
C GLY A 76 -3.81 26.20 12.89
N ASN A 77 -3.80 25.68 11.65
CA ASN A 77 -4.17 26.46 10.48
C ASN A 77 -5.69 26.68 10.47
N PRO A 78 -6.19 27.94 10.47
CA PRO A 78 -7.62 28.24 10.52
C PRO A 78 -8.42 27.75 9.29
N HIS A 79 -7.74 27.38 8.21
CA HIS A 79 -8.36 26.83 6.99
C HIS A 79 -8.36 25.30 6.94
N VAL A 80 -7.89 24.63 7.99
CA VAL A 80 -7.79 23.18 8.06
C VAL A 80 -8.77 22.65 9.11
N GLN A 81 -9.46 21.57 8.77
CA GLN A 81 -10.35 20.91 9.70
C GLN A 81 -9.53 20.04 10.67
N ASP A 82 -9.34 20.52 11.90
CA ASP A 82 -8.51 19.86 12.92
C ASP A 82 -8.91 18.39 13.17
N THR A 83 -10.21 18.11 13.24
CA THR A 83 -10.71 16.74 13.47
C THR A 83 -10.26 15.76 12.39
N THR A 84 -10.37 16.13 11.12
CA THR A 84 -9.92 15.33 9.97
C THR A 84 -8.40 15.17 9.97
N LEU A 85 -7.68 16.26 10.28
CA LEU A 85 -6.22 16.22 10.35
C LEU A 85 -5.73 15.21 11.41
N GLU A 86 -6.27 15.27 12.62
CA GLU A 86 -5.88 14.35 13.70
C GLU A 86 -6.28 12.89 13.39
N GLN A 87 -7.41 12.66 12.72
CA GLN A 87 -7.80 11.32 12.26
C GLN A 87 -6.78 10.75 11.27
N VAL A 88 -6.37 11.53 10.28
CA VAL A 88 -5.38 11.11 9.28
C VAL A 88 -4.02 10.87 9.93
N LEU A 89 -3.55 11.77 10.80
CA LEU A 89 -2.29 11.60 11.53
C LEU A 89 -2.29 10.34 12.40
N THR A 90 -3.40 10.04 13.06
CA THR A 90 -3.57 8.83 13.85
C THR A 90 -3.57 7.57 12.97
N ALA A 91 -4.22 7.61 11.81
CA ALA A 91 -4.23 6.51 10.86
C ALA A 91 -2.82 6.22 10.30
N ILE A 92 -2.06 7.28 9.99
CA ILE A 92 -0.65 7.16 9.56
C ILE A 92 0.18 6.49 10.65
N GLU A 93 0.09 6.96 11.90
CA GLU A 93 0.85 6.39 13.02
C GLU A 93 0.49 4.92 13.28
N SER A 94 -0.80 4.59 13.30
CA SER A 94 -1.27 3.21 13.48
C SER A 94 -0.76 2.29 12.37
N THR A 95 -0.82 2.74 11.11
CA THR A 95 -0.36 1.98 9.95
C THR A 95 1.15 1.81 9.98
N HIS A 96 1.90 2.87 10.29
CA HIS A 96 3.34 2.84 10.46
C HIS A 96 3.76 1.78 11.49
N GLN A 97 3.12 1.78 12.68
CA GLN A 97 3.41 0.79 13.72
C GLN A 97 3.10 -0.65 13.29
N LYS A 98 2.00 -0.88 12.56
CA LYS A 98 1.65 -2.20 12.03
C LYS A 98 2.69 -2.71 11.03
N ILE A 99 3.10 -1.86 10.08
CA ILE A 99 4.14 -2.19 9.11
C ILE A 99 5.46 -2.47 9.83
N HIS A 100 5.87 -1.60 10.76
CA HIS A 100 7.11 -1.76 11.52
C HIS A 100 7.16 -3.10 12.29
N ARG A 101 6.05 -3.49 12.93
CA ARG A 101 5.95 -4.74 13.70
C ARG A 101 5.82 -6.00 12.85
N THR A 102 5.54 -5.87 11.56
CA THR A 102 5.44 -7.04 10.67
C THR A 102 6.82 -7.71 10.56
N PRO A 103 6.98 -8.97 11.00
CA PRO A 103 8.25 -9.67 10.93
C PRO A 103 8.55 -10.09 9.50
N GLY A 104 9.84 -10.19 9.19
CA GLY A 104 10.29 -10.69 7.89
C GLY A 104 10.02 -9.73 6.72
N LYS A 105 10.12 -10.27 5.51
CA LYS A 105 9.83 -9.53 4.27
C LYS A 105 8.33 -9.56 3.98
N VAL A 106 7.85 -8.53 3.29
CA VAL A 106 6.46 -8.50 2.82
C VAL A 106 6.20 -9.73 1.93
N GLY A 107 5.10 -10.43 2.20
CA GLY A 107 4.73 -11.67 1.48
C GLY A 107 5.51 -12.92 1.88
N GLN A 108 6.38 -12.87 2.90
CA GLN A 108 7.14 -14.05 3.33
C GLN A 108 6.24 -15.20 3.79
N HIS A 109 5.20 -14.90 4.56
CA HIS A 109 4.24 -15.92 5.04
C HIS A 109 3.56 -16.68 3.89
N LEU A 110 3.29 -16.03 2.75
CA LEU A 110 2.70 -16.68 1.58
C LEU A 110 3.65 -17.68 0.89
N ARG A 111 4.97 -17.51 1.07
CA ARG A 111 5.97 -18.43 0.51
C ARG A 111 6.25 -19.62 1.42
N GLU A 112 5.95 -19.47 2.70
CA GLU A 112 6.11 -20.49 3.73
C GLU A 112 4.82 -21.30 3.94
N ASP A 113 3.71 -20.90 3.31
CA ASP A 113 2.44 -21.62 3.29
C ASP A 113 2.55 -22.81 2.29
N GLU A 114 2.49 -24.03 2.82
CA GLU A 114 2.55 -25.31 2.06
C GLU A 114 1.17 -25.81 1.61
#